data_AF-A0A836RUV2-F1
#
_entry.id   AF-A0A836RUV2-F1
#
_cell.length_a   1.000
_cell.length_b   1.000
_cell.length_c   1.000
_cell.angle_alpha   90.00
_cell.angle_beta   90.00
_cell.angle_gamma   90.00
#
_symmetry.space_group_name_H-M   'P 1'
#
loop_
_entity.id
_entity.type
_entity.pdbx_description
1 polymer ?
#
loop_
_entity_poly.entity_id
_entity_poly.type
_entity_poly.pdbx_seq_one_letter_code
_entity_poly.pdbx_strand_id
1 'polypeptide(L)'
;MDQKPLLFLFGLMVIALILIVVYQTQTDPFKNVKTHTHNQQQHDHDAELKAIYAVYMKNCSDCHGAEGQGLGGYPDIRDTKMSIEQIKQRIITGKGDMPDFKNEIKEPMLTRLAQMVKQF
;
A
#
# COMPACT_ATOMS: atom_id res chain seq x y z
N MET A 1 -3.77 -48.69 54.05
CA MET A 1 -3.83 -47.23 53.77
C MET A 1 -3.56 -47.05 52.29
N ASP A 2 -4.60 -47.04 51.47
CA ASP A 2 -4.51 -46.94 50.02
C ASP A 2 -3.98 -45.55 49.60
N GLN A 3 -2.76 -45.48 49.07
CA GLN A 3 -2.15 -44.25 48.53
C GLN A 3 -2.63 -43.88 47.10
N LYS A 4 -3.58 -44.65 46.55
CA LYS A 4 -4.16 -44.41 45.22
C LYS A 4 -4.84 -43.04 45.05
N PRO A 5 -5.61 -42.48 46.02
CA PRO A 5 -6.34 -41.24 45.78
C PRO A 5 -5.42 -40.02 45.70
N LEU A 6 -4.23 -40.07 46.32
CA LEU A 6 -3.28 -38.96 46.26
C LEU A 6 -2.66 -38.83 44.85
N LEU A 7 -2.32 -39.95 44.21
CA LEU A 7 -1.77 -39.99 42.84
C LEU A 7 -2.80 -39.51 41.80
N PHE A 8 -4.08 -39.82 42.00
CA PHE A 8 -5.17 -39.29 41.16
C PHE A 8 -5.36 -37.78 41.32
N LEU A 9 -5.23 -37.24 42.53
CA LEU A 9 -5.32 -35.79 42.77
C LEU A 9 -4.15 -35.02 42.17
N PHE A 10 -2.92 -35.56 42.26
CA PHE A 10 -1.77 -34.98 41.58
C PHE A 10 -1.94 -35.01 40.05
N GLY A 11 -2.49 -36.10 39.49
CA GLY A 11 -2.81 -36.20 38.06
C GLY A 11 -3.81 -35.15 37.59
N LEU A 12 -4.91 -34.93 38.34
CA LEU A 12 -5.91 -33.91 38.00
C LEU A 12 -5.35 -32.49 38.11
N MET A 13 -4.49 -32.22 39.10
CA MET A 13 -3.84 -30.91 39.23
C MET A 13 -2.91 -30.61 38.05
N VAL A 14 -2.14 -31.61 37.59
CA VAL A 14 -1.26 -31.46 36.42
C VAL A 14 -2.07 -31.24 35.15
N ILE A 15 -3.17 -31.98 34.95
CA ILE A 15 -4.06 -31.79 33.81
C ILE A 15 -4.70 -30.39 33.83
N ALA A 16 -5.16 -29.93 35.00
CA ALA A 16 -5.71 -28.58 35.15
C ALA A 16 -4.68 -27.49 34.85
N LEU A 17 -3.44 -27.64 35.31
CA LEU A 17 -2.35 -26.70 35.00
C LEU A 17 -2.02 -26.70 33.50
N ILE A 18 -1.97 -27.86 32.86
CA ILE A 18 -1.76 -27.96 31.40
C ILE A 18 -2.90 -27.27 30.66
N LEU A 19 -4.15 -27.50 31.04
CA LEU A 19 -5.31 -26.84 30.42
C LEU A 19 -5.31 -25.33 30.63
N ILE A 20 -4.91 -24.85 31.82
CA ILE A 20 -4.79 -23.42 32.12
C ILE A 20 -3.69 -22.79 31.25
N VAL A 21 -2.53 -23.44 31.11
CA VAL A 21 -1.43 -22.96 30.26
C VAL A 21 -1.84 -22.95 28.78
N VAL A 22 -2.55 -23.99 28.31
CA VAL A 22 -3.09 -24.04 26.94
C VAL A 22 -4.13 -22.94 26.72
N TYR A 23 -5.01 -22.69 27.68
CA TYR A 23 -5.99 -21.61 27.61
C TYR A 23 -5.32 -20.23 27.59
N GLN A 24 -4.33 -20.00 28.46
CA GLN A 24 -3.56 -18.75 28.51
C GLN A 24 -2.76 -18.50 27.22
N THR A 25 -2.27 -19.54 26.55
CA THR A 25 -1.51 -19.40 25.29
C THR A 25 -2.37 -19.30 24.03
N GLN A 26 -3.67 -19.62 24.10
CA GLN A 26 -4.60 -19.48 22.97
C GLN A 26 -5.28 -18.10 22.90
N THR A 27 -5.32 -17.34 24.01
CA THR A 27 -5.94 -16.00 24.06
C THR A 27 -5.02 -14.86 23.65
N ASP A 28 -3.96 -15.11 22.89
CA ASP A 28 -3.15 -14.06 22.26
C ASP A 28 -3.68 -13.79 20.83
N PRO A 29 -4.69 -12.92 20.61
CA PRO A 29 -5.22 -12.62 19.27
C PRO A 29 -4.24 -11.91 18.32
N PHE A 30 -2.98 -11.67 18.74
CA PHE A 30 -2.00 -10.91 17.96
C PHE A 30 -0.65 -11.61 17.73
N LYS A 31 -0.45 -12.86 18.18
CA LYS A 31 0.88 -13.50 18.04
C LYS A 31 1.19 -14.08 16.65
N ASN A 32 0.31 -13.90 15.66
CA ASN A 32 0.60 -14.18 14.25
C ASN A 32 0.73 -12.92 13.38
N VAL A 33 0.70 -11.72 13.97
CA VAL A 33 1.19 -10.53 13.27
C VAL A 33 2.70 -10.68 13.23
N LYS A 34 3.20 -11.25 12.13
CA LYS A 34 4.62 -11.16 11.78
C LYS A 34 4.95 -9.68 11.71
N THR A 35 5.55 -9.15 12.77
CA THR A 35 6.31 -7.90 12.79
C THR A 35 7.59 -8.10 11.97
N HIS A 36 7.43 -8.35 10.67
CA HIS A 36 8.44 -8.25 9.61
C HIS A 36 7.78 -7.87 8.26
N THR A 37 6.61 -7.23 8.29
CA THR A 37 5.92 -6.70 7.09
C THR A 37 5.87 -5.17 7.09
N HIS A 38 6.80 -4.50 7.77
CA HIS A 38 6.99 -3.06 7.60
C HIS A 38 8.23 -2.76 6.75
N ASN A 39 9.29 -3.57 6.80
CA ASN A 39 10.50 -3.25 6.04
C ASN A 39 10.36 -3.64 4.55
N GLN A 40 9.87 -4.83 4.24
CA GLN A 40 9.77 -5.28 2.83
C GLN A 40 8.64 -4.57 2.08
N GLN A 41 7.48 -4.41 2.71
CA GLN A 41 6.34 -3.73 2.12
C GLN A 41 6.57 -2.22 1.96
N GLN A 42 7.35 -1.60 2.85
CA GLN A 42 7.77 -0.20 2.69
C GLN A 42 8.84 -0.05 1.61
N HIS A 43 9.81 -0.97 1.51
CA HIS A 43 10.79 -0.95 0.42
C HIS A 43 10.14 -1.10 -0.96
N ASP A 44 9.15 -1.99 -1.09
CA ASP A 44 8.40 -2.17 -2.33
C ASP A 44 7.53 -0.93 -2.66
N HIS A 45 6.92 -0.32 -1.64
CA HIS A 45 6.15 0.89 -1.80
C HIS A 45 7.01 2.09 -2.20
N ASP A 46 8.18 2.26 -1.57
CA ASP A 46 9.14 3.33 -1.90
C ASP A 46 9.66 3.17 -3.34
N ALA A 47 9.92 1.93 -3.78
CA ALA A 47 10.32 1.63 -5.14
C ALA A 47 9.20 1.95 -6.14
N GLU A 48 7.95 1.61 -5.81
CA GLU A 48 6.77 1.95 -6.62
C GLU A 48 6.61 3.48 -6.75
N LEU A 49 6.67 4.22 -5.64
CA LEU A 49 6.58 5.69 -5.63
C LEU A 49 7.67 6.33 -6.49
N LYS A 50 8.92 5.86 -6.37
CA LYS A 50 10.04 6.33 -7.20
C LYS A 50 9.81 6.04 -8.67
N ALA A 51 9.27 4.87 -9.02
CA ALA A 51 8.96 4.52 -10.40
C ALA A 51 7.85 5.41 -10.98
N ILE A 52 6.80 5.68 -10.21
CA ILE A 52 5.70 6.59 -10.61
C ILE A 52 6.26 8.00 -10.86
N TYR A 53 7.05 8.52 -9.92
CA TYR A 53 7.66 9.84 -10.03
C TYR A 53 8.60 9.93 -11.25
N ALA A 54 9.41 8.90 -11.49
CA ALA A 54 10.30 8.86 -12.65
C ALA A 54 9.53 8.89 -13.98
N VAL A 55 8.39 8.20 -14.07
CA VAL A 55 7.53 8.25 -15.26
C VAL A 55 6.92 9.65 -15.43
N TYR A 56 6.47 10.29 -14.36
CA TYR A 56 5.98 11.67 -14.40
C TYR A 56 7.07 12.64 -14.87
N MET A 57 8.27 12.57 -14.29
CA MET A 57 9.39 13.43 -14.66
C MET A 57 9.87 13.22 -16.09
N LYS A 58 9.71 12.02 -16.64
CA LYS A 58 10.13 11.73 -18.02
C LYS A 58 9.12 12.23 -19.06
N ASN A 59 7.83 12.16 -18.75
CA ASN A 59 6.78 12.32 -19.76
C ASN A 59 5.87 13.53 -19.55
N CYS A 60 5.85 14.11 -18.34
CA CYS A 60 4.86 15.11 -17.95
C CYS A 60 5.50 16.43 -17.48
N SER A 61 6.63 16.38 -16.78
CA SER A 61 7.19 17.56 -16.11
C SER A 61 7.71 18.64 -17.06
N ASP A 62 8.07 18.28 -18.30
CA ASP A 62 8.57 19.25 -19.29
C ASP A 62 7.53 20.31 -19.65
N CYS A 63 6.24 20.00 -19.46
CA CYS A 63 5.13 20.93 -19.66
C CYS A 63 4.44 21.29 -18.34
N HIS A 64 4.20 20.30 -17.48
CA HIS A 64 3.45 20.51 -16.24
C HIS A 64 4.33 20.90 -15.04
N GLY A 65 5.65 20.97 -15.18
CA GLY A 65 6.57 21.22 -14.07
C GLY A 65 6.75 20.01 -13.16
N ALA A 66 7.78 20.03 -12.30
CA ALA A 66 8.08 18.91 -11.40
C ALA A 66 7.03 18.71 -10.28
N GLU A 67 6.28 19.76 -9.95
CA GLU A 67 5.27 19.81 -8.90
C GLU A 67 3.87 20.12 -9.48
N GLY A 68 3.68 19.94 -10.79
CA GLY A 68 2.41 20.21 -11.46
C GLY A 68 2.08 21.69 -11.69
N GLN A 69 2.99 22.61 -11.38
CA GLN A 69 2.77 24.06 -11.44
C GLN A 69 2.61 24.66 -12.85
N GLY A 70 2.88 23.88 -13.90
CA GLY A 70 2.89 24.35 -15.29
C GLY A 70 4.13 25.18 -15.65
N LEU A 71 4.40 25.33 -16.95
CA LEU A 71 5.52 26.09 -17.50
C LEU A 71 5.08 26.88 -18.73
N GLY A 72 5.48 28.15 -18.86
CA GLY A 72 5.52 28.88 -20.14
C GLY A 72 4.36 28.67 -21.14
N GLY A 73 3.09 28.71 -20.69
CA GLY A 73 1.90 28.51 -21.53
C GLY A 73 1.22 27.14 -21.40
N TYR A 74 1.89 26.18 -20.75
CA TYR A 74 1.31 24.91 -20.33
C TYR A 74 0.60 25.05 -18.98
N PRO A 75 -0.47 24.26 -18.74
CA PRO A 75 -1.36 24.48 -17.61
C PRO A 75 -0.77 24.00 -16.28
N ASP A 76 -1.09 24.77 -15.24
CA ASP A 76 -1.01 24.34 -13.84
C ASP A 76 -2.07 23.28 -13.57
N ILE A 77 -1.64 22.12 -13.08
CA ILE A 77 -2.47 20.94 -12.81
C ILE A 77 -2.62 20.66 -11.31
N ARG A 78 -2.06 21.50 -10.45
CA ARG A 78 -2.28 21.43 -9.00
C ARG A 78 -3.74 21.65 -8.66
N ASP A 79 -4.21 21.01 -7.60
CA ASP A 79 -5.57 21.11 -7.07
C ASP A 79 -6.68 20.82 -8.11
N THR A 80 -6.36 20.05 -9.15
CA THR A 80 -7.27 19.78 -10.27
C THR A 80 -8.61 19.24 -9.79
N LYS A 81 -9.71 19.78 -10.32
CA LYS A 81 -11.07 19.33 -10.00
C LYS A 81 -11.48 18.08 -10.78
N MET A 82 -10.64 17.60 -11.70
CA MET A 82 -10.89 16.36 -12.43
C MET A 82 -10.92 15.14 -11.49
N SER A 83 -11.76 14.15 -11.81
CA SER A 83 -11.71 12.83 -11.19
C SER A 83 -10.50 12.04 -11.68
N ILE A 84 -10.14 10.96 -10.99
CA ILE A 84 -9.04 10.07 -11.42
C ILE A 84 -9.31 9.53 -12.82
N GLU A 85 -10.53 9.13 -13.13
CA GLU A 85 -10.95 8.63 -14.45
C GLU A 85 -10.81 9.70 -15.51
N GLN A 86 -11.19 10.94 -15.22
CA GLN A 86 -11.04 12.06 -16.14
C GLN A 86 -9.55 12.36 -16.42
N ILE A 87 -8.70 12.27 -15.41
CA ILE A 87 -7.25 12.43 -15.57
C ILE A 87 -6.69 11.30 -16.44
N LYS A 88 -7.06 10.04 -16.17
CA LYS A 88 -6.66 8.89 -17.01
C LYS A 88 -7.08 9.10 -18.46
N GLN A 89 -8.32 9.51 -18.69
CA GLN A 89 -8.84 9.80 -20.03
C GLN A 89 -8.05 10.92 -20.71
N ARG A 90 -7.68 11.98 -19.98
CA ARG A 90 -6.83 13.05 -20.53
C ARG A 90 -5.44 12.52 -20.89
N ILE A 91 -4.82 11.69 -20.06
CA ILE A 91 -3.50 11.10 -20.33
C ILE A 91 -3.53 10.23 -21.60
N ILE A 92 -4.56 9.39 -21.79
CA ILE A 92 -4.61 8.49 -22.95
C ILE A 92 -5.10 9.16 -24.24
N THR A 93 -5.72 10.33 -24.18
CA THR A 93 -6.24 11.03 -25.38
C THR A 93 -5.45 12.28 -25.74
N GLY A 94 -4.66 12.82 -24.82
CA GLY A 94 -4.02 14.12 -25.00
C GLY A 94 -5.02 15.27 -25.12
N LYS A 95 -4.50 16.48 -25.36
CA LYS A 95 -5.29 17.66 -25.78
C LYS A 95 -4.35 18.76 -26.26
N GLY A 96 -4.59 19.29 -27.46
CA GLY A 96 -3.73 20.33 -28.02
C GLY A 96 -2.30 19.81 -28.15
N ASP A 97 -1.34 20.50 -27.54
CA ASP A 97 0.07 20.11 -27.55
C ASP A 97 0.40 18.95 -26.60
N MET A 98 -0.51 18.55 -25.70
CA MET A 98 -0.33 17.37 -24.86
C MET A 98 -0.52 16.11 -25.72
N PRO A 99 0.53 15.27 -25.91
CA PRO A 99 0.42 14.04 -26.68
C PRO A 99 -0.49 13.01 -25.99
N ASP A 100 -0.97 12.03 -26.76
CA ASP A 100 -1.64 10.86 -26.20
C ASP A 100 -0.64 9.81 -25.74
N PHE A 101 -0.94 9.13 -24.64
CA PHE A 101 -0.07 8.12 -24.03
C PHE A 101 -0.69 6.71 -24.01
N LYS A 102 -1.67 6.46 -24.89
CA LYS A 102 -2.48 5.23 -24.87
C LYS A 102 -1.63 3.96 -25.02
N ASN A 103 -0.52 4.03 -25.77
CA ASN A 103 0.30 2.86 -26.08
C ASN A 103 1.51 2.74 -25.14
N GLU A 104 1.90 3.84 -24.52
CA GLU A 104 3.10 4.03 -23.71
C GLU A 104 2.82 3.75 -22.23
N ILE A 105 1.65 4.17 -21.73
CA ILE A 105 1.30 4.11 -20.32
C ILE A 105 0.03 3.27 -20.13
N LYS A 106 0.20 2.10 -19.51
CA LYS A 106 -0.88 1.13 -19.27
C LYS A 106 -1.14 0.93 -17.78
N GLU A 107 -2.19 0.20 -17.45
CA GLU A 107 -2.44 -0.22 -16.07
C GLU A 107 -1.33 -1.14 -15.56
N PRO A 108 -0.97 -1.07 -14.26
CA PRO A 108 -1.53 -0.21 -13.21
C PRO A 108 -0.96 1.23 -13.18
N MET A 109 0.11 1.50 -13.94
CA MET A 109 0.85 2.77 -13.90
C MET A 109 -0.01 3.98 -14.28
N LEU A 110 -0.92 3.83 -15.25
CA LEU A 110 -1.85 4.89 -15.65
C LEU A 110 -2.71 5.38 -14.47
N THR A 111 -3.25 4.46 -13.68
CA THR A 111 -4.02 4.80 -12.48
C THR A 111 -3.13 5.46 -11.42
N ARG A 112 -1.90 4.98 -11.23
CA ARG A 112 -0.95 5.57 -10.27
C ARG A 112 -0.55 7.00 -10.61
N LEU A 113 -0.31 7.28 -11.88
CA LEU A 113 -0.03 8.65 -12.35
C LEU A 113 -1.23 9.56 -12.16
N ALA A 114 -2.44 9.08 -12.48
CA ALA A 114 -3.65 9.86 -12.26
C ALA A 114 -3.89 10.16 -10.78
N GLN A 115 -3.58 9.20 -9.89
CA GLN A 115 -3.58 9.41 -8.45
C GLN A 115 -2.55 10.45 -8.03
N MET A 116 -1.30 10.35 -8.52
CA MET A 116 -0.25 11.33 -8.23
C MET A 116 -0.65 12.75 -8.66
N VAL A 117 -1.16 12.90 -9.88
CA VAL A 117 -1.66 14.19 -10.40
C VAL A 117 -2.80 14.74 -9.54
N LYS A 118 -3.65 13.86 -8.99
CA LYS A 118 -4.73 14.27 -8.09
C LYS A 118 -4.24 14.77 -6.73
N GLN A 119 -3.01 14.44 -6.34
CA GLN A 119 -2.39 14.86 -5.08
C GLN A 119 -1.53 16.12 -5.21
N PHE A 120 -1.27 16.60 -6.43
CA PHE A 120 -0.74 17.95 -6.64
C PHE A 120 -1.76 18.99 -6.24
#